data_AF-A0A084WNC2-F1
#
_entry.id   AF-A0A084WNC2-F1
#
_cell.length_a   1.000
_cell.length_b   1.000
_cell.length_c   1.000
_cell.angle_alpha   90.00
_cell.angle_beta   90.00
_cell.angle_gamma   90.00
#
_symmetry.space_group_name_H-M   'P 1'
#
loop_
_entity.id
_entity.type
_entity.pdbx_description
1 polymer ?
#
loop_
_entity_poly.entity_id
_entity_poly.type
_entity_poly.pdbx_seq_one_letter_code
_entity_poly.pdbx_strand_id
1 'polypeptide(L)'
;MESQFNIQKGVVRIVLAQPTDTIKDVIAQMEQMENLVPGQALKMYYEGRPVSEEVLVSSLQSNELELLVPLPGGKVHGSLARAGKVRGQTPKVEKQERKKRAKTGRAKRRAQFNRRCKCVVRRRG
;
A
#
# COMPACT_ATOMS: atom_id res chain seq x y z
N MET A 1 -1.48 -11.04 -20.14
CA MET A 1 -2.70 -10.21 -20.16
C MET A 1 -2.26 -8.79 -19.91
N GLU A 2 -2.12 -8.01 -20.97
CA GLU A 2 -1.67 -6.61 -20.87
C GLU A 2 -2.88 -5.74 -20.55
N SER A 3 -2.82 -5.04 -19.43
CA SER A 3 -3.85 -4.10 -19.00
C SER A 3 -3.59 -2.77 -19.71
N GLN A 4 -4.43 -2.43 -20.69
CA GLN A 4 -4.42 -1.09 -21.29
C GLN A 4 -5.13 -0.13 -20.34
N PHE A 5 -4.42 0.90 -19.89
CA PHE A 5 -4.98 1.96 -19.04
C PHE A 5 -5.19 3.20 -19.89
N ASN A 6 -6.44 3.61 -20.08
CA ASN A 6 -6.77 4.86 -20.76
C ASN A 6 -6.81 5.98 -19.72
N ILE A 7 -5.72 6.73 -19.57
CA ILE A 7 -5.66 7.87 -18.64
C ILE A 7 -6.01 9.12 -19.43
N GLN A 8 -7.30 9.51 -19.40
CA GLN A 8 -7.76 10.75 -20.02
C GLN A 8 -7.56 11.92 -19.06
N LYS A 9 -6.34 12.48 -19.06
CA LYS A 9 -6.05 13.70 -18.31
C LYS A 9 -6.37 14.91 -19.21
N GLY A 10 -7.30 15.78 -18.80
CA GLY A 10 -7.57 17.05 -19.48
C GLY A 10 -8.72 17.07 -20.48
N VAL A 11 -9.71 16.19 -20.32
CA VAL A 11 -10.96 16.28 -21.09
C VAL A 11 -11.90 17.26 -20.39
N VAL A 12 -12.24 18.36 -21.07
CA VAL A 12 -13.28 19.29 -20.63
C VAL A 12 -14.63 18.76 -21.07
N ARG A 13 -15.57 18.59 -20.13
CA ARG A 13 -16.96 18.23 -20.42
C ARG A 13 -17.88 19.39 -20.06
N ILE A 14 -18.88 19.61 -20.90
CA ILE A 14 -19.92 20.60 -20.66
C ILE A 14 -21.12 19.87 -20.06
N VAL A 15 -21.52 20.26 -18.87
CA VAL A 15 -22.68 19.74 -18.15
C VAL A 15 -23.71 20.84 -18.02
N LEU A 16 -24.98 20.52 -18.28
CA LEU A 16 -26.09 21.45 -18.14
C LEU A 16 -26.66 21.33 -16.72
N ALA A 17 -26.30 22.29 -15.86
CA ALA A 17 -26.80 22.36 -14.49
C ALA A 17 -27.70 23.59 -14.29
N GLN A 18 -28.77 23.42 -13.53
CA GLN A 18 -29.63 24.51 -13.08
C GLN A 18 -29.05 25.17 -11.83
N PRO A 19 -29.40 26.45 -11.53
CA PRO A 19 -28.89 27.15 -10.35
C PRO A 19 -29.27 26.49 -9.01
N THR A 20 -30.33 25.68 -9.03
CA THR A 20 -30.87 24.91 -7.90
C THR A 20 -30.22 23.55 -7.72
N ASP A 21 -29.42 23.10 -8.69
CA ASP A 21 -28.82 21.78 -8.64
C ASP A 21 -27.67 21.78 -7.63
N THR A 22 -27.51 20.64 -6.96
CA THR A 22 -26.41 20.42 -6.03
C THR A 22 -25.21 19.81 -6.74
N ILE A 23 -24.02 19.95 -6.15
CA ILE A 23 -22.82 19.28 -6.68
C ILE A 23 -23.01 17.76 -6.75
N LYS A 24 -23.82 17.17 -5.87
CA LYS A 24 -24.20 15.76 -5.94
C LYS A 24 -24.89 15.40 -7.27
N ASP A 25 -25.78 16.25 -7.75
CA ASP A 25 -26.50 16.02 -9.00
C ASP A 25 -25.56 16.11 -10.20
N VAL A 26 -24.60 17.05 -10.16
CA VAL A 26 -23.54 17.18 -11.18
C VAL A 26 -22.62 15.95 -11.17
N ILE A 27 -22.25 15.44 -9.99
CA ILE A 27 -21.48 14.20 -9.86
C ILE A 27 -22.25 13.02 -10.47
N ALA A 28 -23.55 12.88 -10.17
CA ALA A 28 -24.38 11.80 -10.71
C ALA A 28 -24.49 11.85 -12.25
N GLN A 29 -24.61 13.05 -12.82
CA GLN A 29 -24.59 13.23 -14.29
C GLN A 29 -23.24 12.82 -14.89
N MET A 30 -22.13 13.16 -14.23
CA MET A 30 -20.79 12.78 -14.68
C MET A 30 -20.55 11.27 -14.57
N GLU A 31 -21.06 10.61 -13.52
CA GLU A 31 -20.99 9.15 -13.37
C GLU A 31 -21.70 8.42 -14.52
N GLN A 32 -22.88 8.91 -14.91
CA GLN A 32 -23.66 8.36 -16.03
C GLN A 32 -22.93 8.56 -17.36
N MET A 33 -22.39 9.75 -17.61
CA MET A 33 -21.68 10.05 -18.86
C MET A 33 -20.36 9.29 -19.03
N GLU A 34 -19.69 8.93 -17.93
CA GLU A 34 -18.42 8.21 -17.96
C GLU A 34 -18.59 6.69 -17.84
N ASN A 35 -19.83 6.18 -17.74
CA ASN A 35 -20.13 4.77 -17.46
C ASN A 35 -19.34 4.23 -16.25
N LEU A 36 -19.20 5.04 -15.20
CA LEU A 36 -18.47 4.65 -14.00
C LEU A 36 -19.36 3.77 -13.11
N VAL A 37 -18.74 2.79 -12.45
CA VAL A 37 -19.45 1.93 -11.50
C VAL A 37 -19.85 2.78 -10.28
N PRO A 38 -21.13 2.71 -9.83
CA PRO A 38 -21.57 3.42 -8.62
C PRO A 38 -20.69 3.04 -7.43
N GLY A 39 -20.10 4.04 -6.76
CA GLY A 39 -19.25 3.83 -5.58
C GLY A 39 -17.75 4.09 -5.79
N GLN A 40 -17.32 4.53 -6.97
CA GLN A 40 -16.07 5.29 -7.05
C GLN A 40 -16.32 6.66 -6.42
N ALA A 41 -15.62 6.99 -5.34
CA ALA A 41 -15.76 8.30 -4.67
C ALA A 41 -15.16 9.40 -5.57
N LEU A 42 -15.91 9.84 -6.56
CA LEU A 42 -15.58 11.01 -7.36
C LEU A 42 -15.51 12.22 -6.44
N LYS A 43 -14.45 13.01 -6.58
CA LYS A 43 -14.30 14.25 -5.82
C LYS A 43 -14.23 15.42 -6.79
N MET A 44 -15.06 16.42 -6.55
CA MET A 44 -14.99 17.68 -7.27
C MET A 44 -14.18 18.71 -6.48
N TYR A 45 -13.37 19.47 -7.20
CA TYR A 45 -12.59 20.59 -6.68
C TYR A 45 -13.02 21.88 -7.39
N TYR A 46 -13.12 22.95 -6.63
CA TYR A 46 -13.37 24.30 -7.10
C TYR A 46 -12.22 25.16 -6.62
N GLU A 47 -11.52 25.83 -7.56
CA GLU A 47 -10.31 26.62 -7.27
C GLU A 47 -9.26 25.84 -6.45
N GLY A 48 -9.10 24.54 -6.76
CA GLY A 48 -8.16 23.65 -6.07
C GLY A 48 -8.57 23.24 -4.65
N ARG A 49 -9.80 23.55 -4.20
CA ARG A 49 -10.35 23.12 -2.90
C ARG A 49 -11.45 22.09 -3.09
N PRO A 50 -11.51 21.03 -2.26
CA PRO A 50 -12.58 20.04 -2.35
C PRO A 50 -13.92 20.70 -2.00
N VAL A 51 -14.92 20.49 -2.85
CA VAL A 51 -16.28 21.02 -2.65
C VAL A 51 -17.16 19.95 -2.03
N SER A 52 -17.99 20.35 -1.06
CA SER A 52 -19.00 19.47 -0.48
C SER A 52 -20.14 19.20 -1.46
N GLU A 53 -20.70 18.00 -1.42
CA GLU A 53 -21.77 17.57 -2.33
C GLU A 53 -23.08 18.37 -2.18
N GLU A 54 -23.27 19.04 -1.05
CA GLU A 54 -24.48 19.81 -0.70
C GLU A 54 -24.48 21.25 -1.23
N VAL A 55 -23.36 21.70 -1.80
CA VAL A 55 -23.21 23.06 -2.32
C VAL A 55 -24.09 23.24 -3.56
N LEU A 56 -24.78 24.38 -3.66
CA LEU A 56 -25.56 24.73 -4.84
C LEU A 56 -24.67 25.28 -5.93
N VAL A 57 -24.97 24.95 -7.19
CA VAL A 57 -24.25 25.49 -8.36
C VAL A 57 -24.30 27.01 -8.39
N SER A 58 -25.42 27.63 -7.97
CA SER A 58 -25.56 29.10 -7.89
C SER A 58 -24.60 29.80 -6.93
N SER A 59 -23.97 29.07 -6.00
CA SER A 59 -23.03 29.65 -5.04
C SER A 59 -21.58 29.72 -5.56
N LEU A 60 -21.29 29.08 -6.70
CA LEU A 60 -19.98 29.10 -7.34
C LEU A 60 -19.84 30.37 -8.19
N GLN A 61 -18.66 31.01 -8.15
CA GLN A 61 -18.39 32.22 -8.93
C GLN A 61 -17.90 31.91 -10.35
N SER A 62 -17.21 30.79 -10.50
CA SER A 62 -16.66 30.31 -11.76
C SER A 62 -17.43 29.08 -12.26
N ASN A 63 -17.53 28.92 -13.58
CA ASN A 63 -18.22 27.79 -14.20
C ASN A 63 -17.29 26.56 -14.41
N GLU A 64 -16.10 26.58 -13.82
CA GLU A 64 -15.08 25.54 -14.00
C GLU A 64 -14.96 24.70 -12.73
N LEU A 65 -15.08 23.37 -12.88
CA LEU A 65 -14.92 22.39 -11.81
C LEU A 65 -13.92 21.33 -12.24
N GLU A 66 -13.02 20.97 -11.31
CA GLU A 66 -12.03 19.93 -11.54
C GLU A 66 -12.52 18.60 -10.95
N LEU A 67 -12.64 17.58 -11.79
CA LEU A 67 -12.99 16.22 -11.37
C LEU A 67 -11.72 15.42 -11.03
N LEU A 68 -11.70 14.81 -9.85
CA LEU A 68 -10.70 13.82 -9.44
C LEU A 68 -11.34 12.43 -9.36
N VAL A 69 -10.89 11.52 -10.23
CA VAL A 69 -11.21 10.10 -10.16
C VAL A 69 -10.08 9.39 -9.38
N PRO A 70 -10.29 8.96 -8.12
CA PRO A 70 -9.27 8.24 -7.38
C PRO A 70 -9.10 6.84 -7.97
N LEU A 71 -7.88 6.52 -8.43
CA LEU A 71 -7.57 5.16 -8.85
C LEU A 71 -7.62 4.20 -7.65
N PRO A 72 -8.36 3.07 -7.74
CA PRO A 72 -8.37 2.06 -6.68
C PRO A 72 -6.97 1.45 -6.57
N GLY A 73 -6.23 1.82 -5.52
CA GLY A 73 -4.87 1.34 -5.28
C GLY A 73 -3.90 2.39 -4.73
N GLY A 74 -4.21 3.68 -4.86
CA GLY A 74 -3.41 4.77 -4.26
C GLY A 74 -1.95 4.84 -4.73
N LYS A 75 -1.22 5.84 -4.25
CA LYS A 75 0.21 6.02 -4.55
C LYS A 75 1.05 5.19 -3.59
N VAL A 76 1.35 3.94 -3.94
CA VAL A 76 2.25 3.08 -3.15
C VAL A 76 3.71 3.45 -3.44
N HIS A 77 4.41 4.03 -2.46
CA HIS A 77 5.84 4.29 -2.59
C HIS A 77 6.63 3.04 -2.15
N GLY A 78 7.58 2.61 -2.98
CA GLY A 78 8.44 1.46 -2.72
C GLY A 78 8.03 0.20 -3.48
N SER A 79 8.92 -0.27 -4.36
CA SER A 79 8.72 -1.52 -5.09
C SER A 79 8.93 -2.74 -4.17
N LEU A 80 8.03 -3.73 -4.26
CA LEU A 80 8.19 -5.04 -3.60
C LEU A 80 9.27 -5.93 -4.23
N ALA A 81 9.95 -5.46 -5.27
CA ALA A 81 10.96 -6.21 -6.06
C ALA A 81 12.11 -6.81 -5.24
N ARG A 82 12.32 -6.38 -4.00
CA ARG A 82 13.40 -6.88 -3.11
C ARG A 82 12.92 -7.88 -2.05
N ALA A 83 11.63 -8.20 -2.00
CA ALA A 83 11.10 -9.17 -1.05
C ALA A 83 11.78 -10.54 -1.25
N GLY A 84 12.39 -11.08 -0.20
CA GLY A 84 13.04 -12.39 -0.25
C GLY A 84 14.40 -12.46 -0.94
N LYS A 85 14.97 -11.35 -1.45
CA LYS A 85 16.26 -11.33 -2.17
C LYS A 85 17.37 -12.07 -1.42
N VAL A 86 17.52 -11.76 -0.13
CA VAL A 86 18.60 -12.34 0.70
C VAL A 86 18.39 -13.84 0.92
N ARG A 87 17.14 -14.27 1.15
CA ARG A 87 16.80 -15.69 1.35
C ARG A 87 17.00 -16.53 0.08
N GLY A 88 16.79 -15.94 -1.10
CA GLY A 88 17.03 -16.60 -2.39
C GLY A 88 18.49 -16.61 -2.83
N GLN A 89 19.27 -15.59 -2.45
CA GLN A 89 20.70 -15.52 -2.76
C GLN A 89 21.53 -16.48 -1.91
N THR A 90 21.12 -16.75 -0.67
CA THR A 90 21.87 -17.67 0.21
C THR A 90 21.71 -19.12 -0.25
N PRO A 91 22.81 -19.88 -0.44
CA PRO A 91 22.72 -21.28 -0.79
C PRO A 91 21.96 -22.06 0.29
N LYS A 92 21.08 -22.98 -0.13
CA LYS A 92 20.30 -23.78 0.79
C LYS A 92 21.18 -24.87 1.40
N VAL A 93 21.75 -24.60 2.58
CA VAL A 93 22.56 -25.58 3.30
C VAL A 93 21.64 -26.55 4.06
N GLU A 94 21.78 -27.84 3.79
CA GLU A 94 21.11 -28.90 4.53
C GLU A 94 21.65 -29.01 5.96
N LYS A 95 20.78 -29.44 6.88
CA LYS A 95 21.20 -29.65 8.26
C LYS A 95 22.07 -30.90 8.32
N GLN A 96 23.33 -30.73 8.74
CA GLN A 96 24.19 -31.87 9.02
C GLN A 96 23.61 -32.71 10.17
N GLU A 97 23.50 -34.02 9.94
CA GLU A 97 23.10 -34.95 10.98
C GLU A 97 24.18 -35.04 12.07
N ARG A 98 23.78 -34.81 13.32
CA ARG A 98 24.68 -34.96 14.46
C ARG A 98 24.78 -36.43 14.84
N LYS A 99 25.97 -37.02 14.69
CA LYS A 99 26.30 -38.42 15.01
C LYS A 99 25.84 -38.89 16.42
N LYS A 100 25.69 -37.99 17.39
CA LYS A 100 25.17 -38.30 18.72
C LYS A 100 24.26 -37.16 19.21
N ARG A 101 23.16 -37.53 19.86
CA ARG A 101 22.29 -36.56 20.55
C ARG A 101 23.13 -35.82 21.60
N ALA A 102 23.00 -34.50 21.64
CA ALA A 102 23.67 -33.72 22.65
C ALA A 102 23.23 -34.18 24.05
N LYS A 103 24.17 -34.25 25.00
CA LYS A 103 23.85 -34.58 26.41
C LYS A 103 22.78 -33.60 26.93
N THR A 104 21.77 -34.10 27.62
CA THR A 104 20.69 -33.32 28.23
C THR A 104 20.73 -33.39 29.77
N GLY A 105 19.99 -32.52 30.44
CA GLY A 105 19.80 -32.54 31.90
C GLY A 105 21.08 -32.45 32.73
N ARG A 106 21.16 -33.26 33.79
CA ARG A 106 22.28 -33.28 34.75
C ARG A 106 23.62 -33.61 34.08
N ALA A 107 23.61 -34.53 33.10
CA ALA A 107 24.80 -34.89 32.34
C ALA A 107 25.36 -33.71 31.52
N LYS A 108 24.48 -32.87 30.97
CA LYS A 108 24.88 -31.60 30.30
C LYS A 108 25.52 -30.63 31.27
N ARG A 109 24.90 -30.41 32.43
CA ARG A 109 25.41 -29.50 33.47
C ARG A 109 26.79 -29.93 33.98
N ARG A 110 27.00 -31.22 34.24
CA ARG A 110 28.31 -31.77 34.64
C ARG A 110 29.39 -31.55 33.56
N ALA A 111 29.05 -31.79 32.29
CA ALA A 111 29.97 -31.56 31.18
C ALA A 111 30.31 -30.06 31.01
N GLN A 112 29.34 -29.16 31.17
CA GLN A 112 29.54 -27.71 31.09
C GLN A 112 30.43 -27.19 32.23
N PHE A 113 30.21 -27.65 33.47
CA PHE A 113 31.05 -27.34 34.61
C PHE A 113 32.50 -27.79 34.37
N ASN A 114 32.70 -29.03 33.93
CA ASN A 114 34.04 -29.52 33.65
C ASN A 114 34.75 -28.68 32.58
N ARG A 115 34.05 -28.29 31.49
CA ARG A 115 34.61 -27.45 30.41
C ARG A 115 34.91 -26.02 30.83
N ARG A 116 34.14 -25.43 31.74
CA ARG A 116 34.30 -24.01 32.14
C ARG A 116 35.22 -23.84 33.34
N CYS A 117 35.12 -24.74 34.31
CA CYS A 117 35.69 -24.54 35.64
C CYS A 117 36.81 -25.54 35.96
N LYS A 118 36.77 -26.77 35.42
CA LYS A 118 37.74 -27.83 35.79
C LYS A 118 38.89 -28.00 34.79
N CYS A 119 38.63 -27.83 33.50
CA CYS A 119 39.62 -28.04 32.42
C CYS A 119 40.24 -26.75 31.86
N VAL A 120 39.90 -25.57 32.39
CA VAL A 120 40.49 -24.30 31.94
C VAL A 120 41.48 -23.82 32.98
N VAL A 121 42.74 -24.24 32.86
CA VAL A 121 43.85 -23.42 33.38
C VAL A 121 43.83 -22.17 32.51
N ARG A 122 43.37 -21.03 33.06
CA ARG A 122 43.43 -19.74 32.36
C ARG A 122 44.90 -19.46 32.06
N ARG A 123 45.35 -19.79 30.84
CA ARG A 123 46.55 -19.17 30.30
C ARG A 123 46.24 -17.67 30.22
N ARG A 124 47.00 -16.87 30.94
CA ARG A 124 47.01 -15.42 30.73
C ARG A 124 47.49 -15.23 29.29
N GLY A 125 46.67 -14.52 28.50
CA GLY A 125 46.96 -14.23 27.10
C GLY A 125 48.24 -13.43 26.96
#